data_AF-A0A1S2LBL3-F1
#
_entry.id   AF-A0A1S2LBL3-F1
#
_cell.length_a   1.000
_cell.length_b   1.000
_cell.length_c   1.000
_cell.angle_alpha   90.00
_cell.angle_beta   90.00
_cell.angle_gamma   90.00
#
_symmetry.space_group_name_H-M   'P 1'
#
loop_
_entity.id
_entity.type
_entity.pdbx_description
1 polymer ?
#
loop_
_entity_poly.entity_id
_entity_poly.type
_entity_poly.pdbx_seq_one_letter_code
_entity_poly.pdbx_strand_id
1 'polypeptide(L)'
;MNFYKEILRKVRNLKVHISSPIKNNGDIRLVRITRLAKDGFTINPYFSFKENAYTHSGKFIDVTIKHLDTFIEKVTKSKVIIPDDTVNLFEGCHCFCYKFDLDQAKQSGNLYFREWDKANIAYLPSDEVVWVNNIRCTKHSPLGTHRYVNHITAKYINPDNGEQVEMFKELTADIDWVKMPLSLAVKRTDKHLIDNKKVDEQISQIYLTKEQINKLISNKFIF
;
A
#
# COMPACT_ATOMS: atom_id res chain seq x y z
N MET A 1 35.49 5.41 8.20
CA MET A 1 34.02 5.26 8.18
C MET A 1 33.62 4.49 9.44
N ASN A 2 32.82 5.08 10.33
CA ASN A 2 32.77 4.70 11.75
C ASN A 2 31.93 3.42 11.99
N PHE A 3 32.57 2.30 12.32
CA PHE A 3 31.98 0.98 12.59
C PHE A 3 30.77 1.04 13.55
N TYR A 4 30.81 1.97 14.50
CA TYR A 4 29.72 2.24 15.45
C TYR A 4 28.43 2.76 14.77
N LYS A 5 28.55 3.60 13.72
CA LYS A 5 27.39 4.06 12.92
C LYS A 5 26.80 2.91 12.10
N GLU A 6 27.62 1.98 11.63
CA GLU A 6 27.16 0.83 10.86
C GLU A 6 26.45 -0.20 11.74
N ILE A 7 26.95 -0.43 12.97
CA ILE A 7 26.27 -1.24 13.98
C ILE A 7 24.95 -0.58 14.40
N LEU A 8 24.93 0.72 14.70
CA LEU A 8 23.68 1.41 15.02
C LEU A 8 22.67 1.39 13.88
N ARG A 9 23.12 1.44 12.62
CA ARG A 9 22.28 1.26 11.43
C ARG A 9 21.72 -0.15 11.33
N LYS A 10 22.56 -1.18 11.49
CA LYS A 10 22.15 -2.60 11.48
C LYS A 10 21.22 -2.92 12.66
N VAL A 11 21.48 -2.39 13.85
CA VAL A 11 20.66 -2.55 15.06
C VAL A 11 19.34 -1.78 14.96
N ARG A 12 19.29 -0.59 14.31
CA ARG A 12 18.03 0.09 13.96
C ARG A 12 17.19 -0.73 12.98
N ASN A 13 17.82 -1.26 11.92
CA ASN A 13 17.14 -2.12 10.95
C ASN A 13 16.62 -3.40 11.63
N LEU A 14 17.39 -4.00 12.53
CA LEU A 14 16.97 -5.15 13.34
C LEU A 14 15.81 -4.81 14.29
N LYS A 15 15.83 -3.67 15.01
CA LYS A 15 14.70 -3.27 15.88
C LYS A 15 13.39 -3.07 15.11
N VAL A 16 13.47 -2.65 13.85
CA VAL A 16 12.29 -2.56 12.96
C VAL A 16 11.70 -3.94 12.64
N HIS A 17 12.51 -5.00 12.70
CA HIS A 17 12.10 -6.39 12.51
C HIS A 17 11.78 -7.16 13.82
N ILE A 18 12.09 -6.61 15.01
CA ILE A 18 12.02 -7.33 16.30
C ILE A 18 10.73 -7.06 17.10
N SER A 19 9.93 -6.04 16.77
CA SER A 19 8.59 -5.94 17.37
C SER A 19 7.64 -6.91 16.65
N SER A 20 6.92 -7.73 17.41
CA SER A 20 5.91 -8.64 16.86
C SER A 20 5.00 -7.88 15.88
N PRO A 21 4.69 -8.44 14.68
CA PRO A 21 3.72 -7.84 13.75
C PRO A 21 2.37 -7.57 14.40
N ILE A 22 2.14 -8.21 15.55
CA ILE A 22 0.91 -8.27 16.30
C ILE A 22 1.27 -7.98 17.75
N LYS A 23 0.87 -6.81 18.25
CA LYS A 23 0.71 -6.60 19.69
C LYS A 23 -0.72 -6.97 20.08
N ASN A 24 -0.89 -7.69 21.17
CA ASN A 24 -2.20 -7.92 21.75
C ASN A 24 -2.52 -6.72 22.66
N ASN A 25 -3.62 -6.03 22.39
CA ASN A 25 -4.24 -5.09 23.32
C ASN A 25 -5.58 -5.70 23.75
N GLY A 26 -5.58 -6.47 24.82
CA GLY A 26 -6.65 -7.45 25.08
C GLY A 26 -6.72 -8.48 23.95
N ASP A 27 -7.89 -8.64 23.34
CA ASP A 27 -8.12 -9.59 22.23
C ASP A 27 -7.74 -9.03 20.83
N ILE A 28 -7.37 -7.75 20.75
CA ILE A 28 -7.14 -7.07 19.47
C ILE A 28 -5.69 -7.25 19.03
N ARG A 29 -5.52 -7.82 17.83
CA ARG A 29 -4.23 -7.96 17.15
C ARG A 29 -3.90 -6.68 16.38
N LEU A 30 -2.78 -6.03 16.70
CA LEU A 30 -2.38 -4.75 16.10
C LEU A 30 -1.22 -4.88 15.11
N VAL A 31 -1.38 -4.39 13.88
CA VAL A 31 -0.36 -4.33 12.84
C VAL A 31 0.39 -3.00 12.86
N ARG A 32 1.72 -3.08 12.83
CA ARG A 32 2.59 -1.91 12.75
C ARG A 32 2.51 -1.25 11.37
N ILE A 33 2.29 0.06 11.37
CA ILE A 33 2.32 0.93 10.21
C ILE A 33 3.52 1.86 10.30
N THR A 34 4.25 2.05 9.20
CA THR A 34 5.34 3.02 9.10
C THR A 34 5.09 4.04 7.99
N ARG A 35 5.30 5.32 8.28
CA ARG A 35 5.36 6.39 7.27
C ARG A 35 6.73 7.05 7.28
N LEU A 36 7.37 7.14 6.11
CA LEU A 36 8.59 7.91 5.92
C LEU A 36 8.22 9.35 5.59
N ALA A 37 8.32 10.23 6.60
CA ALA A 37 8.05 11.66 6.43
C ALA A 37 8.66 12.52 7.55
N LYS A 38 8.83 13.82 7.32
CA LYS A 38 9.31 14.77 8.35
C LYS A 38 8.30 15.04 9.47
N ASP A 39 7.01 14.95 9.15
CA ASP A 39 5.89 15.53 9.89
C ASP A 39 4.92 14.50 10.52
N GLY A 40 5.29 13.22 10.61
CA GLY A 40 4.46 12.22 11.29
C GLY A 40 3.51 11.49 10.35
N PHE A 41 2.22 11.44 10.68
CA PHE A 41 1.14 10.88 9.86
C PHE A 41 0.17 11.99 9.44
N THR A 42 0.64 12.86 8.54
CA THR A 42 -0.18 13.94 7.96
C THR A 42 -0.83 13.49 6.66
N ILE A 43 -2.01 14.04 6.39
CA ILE A 43 -2.72 13.89 5.11
C ILE A 43 -1.93 14.68 4.08
N ASN A 44 -1.08 13.99 3.33
CA ASN A 44 -0.22 14.61 2.33
C ASN A 44 0.01 13.58 1.23
N PRO A 45 -0.93 13.45 0.26
CA PRO A 45 -0.67 12.74 -0.99
C PRO A 45 0.46 13.43 -1.78
N TYR A 46 0.80 12.93 -2.96
CA TYR A 46 1.72 13.64 -3.85
C TYR A 46 1.06 14.93 -4.36
N PHE A 47 1.73 16.09 -4.26
CA PHE A 47 1.19 17.33 -4.82
C PHE A 47 1.39 17.36 -6.34
N SER A 48 0.29 17.25 -7.09
CA SER A 48 0.28 17.43 -8.54
C SER A 48 0.22 18.91 -8.86
N PHE A 49 1.33 19.47 -9.35
CA PHE A 49 1.38 20.86 -9.83
C PHE A 49 0.47 21.11 -11.03
N LYS A 50 0.20 20.06 -11.82
CA LYS A 50 -0.70 20.12 -12.98
C LYS A 50 -2.15 20.32 -12.56
N GLU A 51 -2.55 19.68 -11.47
CA GLU A 51 -3.93 19.71 -10.95
C GLU A 51 -4.07 20.68 -9.77
N ASN A 52 -2.96 21.31 -9.34
CA ASN A 52 -2.83 22.14 -8.15
C ASN A 52 -3.47 21.48 -6.90
N ALA A 53 -3.33 20.16 -6.80
CA ALA A 53 -4.02 19.34 -5.80
C ALA A 53 -3.13 18.18 -5.36
N TYR A 54 -3.37 17.67 -4.15
CA TYR A 54 -2.73 16.45 -3.68
C TYR A 54 -3.44 15.24 -4.29
N THR A 55 -2.84 14.60 -5.29
CA THR A 55 -3.46 13.52 -6.05
C THR A 55 -2.65 12.23 -6.02
N HIS A 56 -3.35 11.12 -6.17
CA HIS A 56 -2.77 9.81 -6.38
C HIS A 56 -2.93 9.46 -7.88
N SER A 57 -1.87 8.96 -8.54
CA SER A 57 -1.88 8.74 -10.00
C SER A 57 -2.59 7.45 -10.46
N GLY A 58 -2.79 6.50 -9.55
CA GLY A 58 -3.44 5.22 -9.83
C GLY A 58 -4.86 5.10 -9.31
N LYS A 59 -5.60 4.12 -9.86
CA LYS A 59 -7.03 3.91 -9.66
C LYS A 59 -7.30 3.13 -8.38
N PHE A 60 -8.33 3.52 -7.64
CA PHE A 60 -8.83 2.76 -6.50
C PHE A 60 -9.95 1.82 -6.97
N ILE A 61 -9.75 0.51 -6.84
CA ILE A 61 -10.70 -0.51 -7.30
C ILE A 61 -11.41 -1.07 -6.07
N ASP A 62 -12.72 -0.85 -5.96
CA ASP A 62 -13.57 -1.30 -4.86
C ASP A 62 -13.82 -2.83 -4.88
N VAL A 63 -12.73 -3.55 -4.65
CA VAL A 63 -12.65 -5.00 -4.59
C VAL A 63 -11.82 -5.35 -3.36
N THR A 64 -12.39 -6.19 -2.50
CA THR A 64 -11.70 -6.67 -1.30
C THR A 64 -11.13 -8.06 -1.55
N ILE A 65 -9.81 -8.17 -1.51
CA ILE A 65 -9.07 -9.41 -1.62
C ILE A 65 -9.15 -10.17 -0.29
N LYS A 66 -9.65 -11.40 -0.34
CA LYS A 66 -9.84 -12.27 0.83
C LYS A 66 -8.78 -13.37 0.96
N HIS A 67 -8.13 -13.73 -0.15
CA HIS A 67 -7.08 -14.76 -0.21
C HIS A 67 -5.92 -14.31 -1.10
N LEU A 68 -4.69 -14.76 -0.80
CA LEU A 68 -3.49 -14.32 -1.55
C LEU A 68 -3.42 -14.83 -2.98
N ASP A 69 -4.09 -15.95 -3.27
CA ASP A 69 -4.17 -16.60 -4.58
C ASP A 69 -5.26 -16.03 -5.49
N THR A 70 -6.17 -15.22 -4.93
CA THR A 70 -7.26 -14.54 -5.65
C THR A 70 -6.78 -13.97 -6.98
N PHE A 71 -7.54 -14.23 -8.04
CA PHE A 71 -7.35 -13.65 -9.35
C PHE A 71 -8.71 -13.30 -9.93
N ILE A 72 -8.87 -12.05 -10.33
CA ILE A 72 -10.10 -11.50 -10.89
C ILE A 72 -9.74 -11.00 -12.28
N GLU A 73 -10.23 -11.73 -13.28
CA GLU A 73 -9.92 -11.42 -14.69
C GLU A 73 -10.44 -10.04 -15.09
N LYS A 74 -11.67 -9.70 -14.70
CA LYS A 74 -12.31 -8.44 -15.05
C LYS A 74 -13.23 -7.90 -13.97
N VAL A 75 -13.29 -6.57 -13.87
CA VAL A 75 -14.26 -5.83 -13.05
C VAL A 75 -14.95 -4.77 -13.89
N THR A 76 -16.20 -4.44 -13.59
CA THR A 76 -16.90 -3.35 -14.27
C THR A 76 -16.33 -1.99 -13.86
N LYS A 77 -16.41 -0.99 -14.74
CA LYS A 77 -15.98 0.39 -14.46
C LYS A 77 -16.66 1.00 -13.23
N SER A 78 -17.87 0.56 -12.90
CA SER A 78 -18.56 0.95 -11.65
C SER A 78 -17.84 0.54 -10.36
N LYS A 79 -16.88 -0.38 -10.44
CA LYS A 79 -15.99 -0.75 -9.32
C LYS A 79 -14.77 0.14 -9.20
N VAL A 80 -14.52 1.03 -10.16
CA VAL A 80 -13.44 2.00 -10.08
C VAL A 80 -13.96 3.22 -9.37
N ILE A 81 -13.34 3.57 -8.24
CA ILE A 81 -13.62 4.80 -7.53
C ILE A 81 -12.99 5.93 -8.35
N ILE A 82 -13.85 6.78 -8.88
CA ILE A 82 -13.46 8.01 -9.57
C ILE A 82 -13.39 9.11 -8.50
N PRO A 83 -12.35 9.94 -8.51
CA PRO A 83 -12.35 11.16 -7.72
C PRO A 83 -13.57 12.01 -8.03
N ASP A 84 -14.36 12.31 -7.01
CA ASP A 84 -15.35 13.37 -7.02
C ASP A 84 -15.05 14.26 -5.81
N ASP A 85 -15.36 15.55 -5.92
CA ASP A 85 -15.13 16.56 -4.88
C ASP A 85 -15.85 16.19 -3.56
N THR A 86 -16.82 15.27 -3.63
CA THR A 86 -17.58 14.72 -2.50
C THR A 86 -16.93 13.49 -1.85
N VAL A 87 -16.00 12.82 -2.54
CA VAL A 87 -15.40 11.55 -2.13
C VAL A 87 -13.99 11.82 -1.58
N ASN A 88 -13.91 12.09 -0.27
CA ASN A 88 -12.68 12.36 0.51
C ASN A 88 -11.62 11.22 0.51
N LEU A 89 -11.69 10.23 -0.39
CA LEU A 89 -10.73 9.12 -0.47
C LEU A 89 -9.30 9.57 -0.85
N PHE A 90 -9.13 10.78 -1.40
CA PHE A 90 -7.82 11.36 -1.72
C PHE A 90 -7.15 12.04 -0.53
N GLU A 91 -7.90 12.29 0.54
CA GLU A 91 -7.31 12.73 1.80
C GLU A 91 -6.72 11.51 2.50
N GLY A 92 -5.45 11.22 2.22
CA GLY A 92 -4.73 10.12 2.82
C GLY A 92 -3.21 10.26 2.72
N CYS A 93 -2.51 9.16 3.01
CA CYS A 93 -1.06 9.12 2.80
C CYS A 93 -0.56 7.69 2.52
N HIS A 94 0.55 7.63 1.78
CA HIS A 94 1.29 6.40 1.57
C HIS A 94 2.00 5.98 2.86
N CYS A 95 1.81 4.72 3.22
CA CYS A 95 2.43 4.09 4.37
C CYS A 95 2.96 2.71 3.97
N PHE A 96 3.65 2.06 4.90
CA PHE A 96 4.16 0.70 4.77
C PHE A 96 3.64 -0.16 5.92
N CYS A 97 3.12 -1.35 5.62
CA CYS A 97 2.73 -2.32 6.64
C CYS A 97 3.90 -3.24 7.02
N TYR A 98 4.08 -3.45 8.34
CA TYR A 98 4.93 -4.45 8.98
C TYR A 98 6.43 -4.44 8.64
N LYS A 99 6.82 -4.89 7.45
CA LYS A 99 8.21 -5.03 7.00
C LYS A 99 8.38 -4.23 5.71
N PHE A 100 9.27 -3.25 5.74
CA PHE A 100 9.73 -2.55 4.54
C PHE A 100 11.25 -2.46 4.59
N ASP A 101 11.88 -2.51 3.43
CA ASP A 101 13.33 -2.42 3.33
C ASP A 101 13.78 -0.95 3.45
N LEU A 102 14.29 -0.59 4.61
CA LEU A 102 14.83 0.75 4.89
C LEU A 102 16.00 1.13 3.95
N ASP A 103 16.68 0.15 3.36
CA ASP A 103 17.76 0.42 2.43
C ASP A 103 17.22 1.03 1.11
N GLN A 104 15.92 0.89 0.83
CA GLN A 104 15.25 1.60 -0.28
C GLN A 104 15.25 3.12 -0.07
N ALA A 105 15.27 3.62 1.16
CA ALA A 105 15.28 5.05 1.47
C ALA A 105 16.70 5.66 1.43
N LYS A 106 17.71 4.97 0.92
CA LYS A 106 19.07 5.50 0.79
C LYS A 106 19.36 5.93 -0.64
N GLN A 107 20.48 6.61 -0.84
CA GLN A 107 20.98 7.14 -2.12
C GLN A 107 20.95 6.17 -3.32
N SER A 108 20.98 4.85 -3.09
CA SER A 108 20.91 3.81 -4.13
C SER A 108 19.56 3.08 -4.24
N GLY A 109 18.55 3.53 -3.49
CA GLY A 109 17.24 2.89 -3.40
C GLY A 109 16.13 3.71 -4.06
N ASN A 110 15.02 3.06 -4.39
CA ASN A 110 13.91 3.69 -5.11
C ASN A 110 13.19 4.77 -4.30
N LEU A 111 13.40 4.82 -2.98
CA LEU A 111 12.88 5.82 -2.07
C LEU A 111 13.96 6.81 -1.62
N TYR A 112 15.07 6.99 -2.35
CA TYR A 112 16.18 7.87 -1.96
C TYR A 112 15.73 9.33 -1.69
N PHE A 113 14.68 9.79 -2.37
CA PHE A 113 14.08 11.11 -2.12
C PHE A 113 13.50 11.27 -0.70
N ARG A 114 13.36 10.16 0.04
CA ARG A 114 12.97 10.07 1.45
C ARG A 114 14.17 9.89 2.40
N GLU A 115 15.41 10.01 1.94
CA GLU A 115 16.61 9.69 2.76
C GLU A 115 16.76 10.53 4.04
N TRP A 116 16.18 11.73 4.05
CA TRP A 116 16.18 12.64 5.20
C TRP A 116 14.88 12.59 6.02
N ASP A 117 13.94 11.74 5.65
CA ASP A 117 12.66 11.61 6.33
C ASP A 117 12.78 10.73 7.59
N LYS A 118 11.86 10.94 8.55
CA LYS A 118 11.78 10.13 9.76
C LYS A 118 10.87 8.93 9.53
N ALA A 119 11.23 7.78 10.10
CA ALA A 119 10.34 6.62 10.17
C ALA A 119 9.33 6.80 11.33
N ASN A 120 8.13 7.26 11.00
CA ASN A 120 7.03 7.45 11.95
C ASN A 120 6.28 6.13 12.10
N ILE A 121 6.04 5.70 13.35
CA ILE A 121 5.46 4.38 13.65
C ILE A 121 4.15 4.55 14.41
N ALA A 122 3.12 3.87 13.94
CA ALA A 122 1.82 3.74 14.59
C ALA A 122 1.25 2.33 14.36
N TYR A 123 0.04 2.06 14.85
CA TYR A 123 -0.58 0.74 14.75
C TYR A 123 -2.06 0.85 14.36
N LEU A 124 -2.54 -0.17 13.66
CA LEU A 124 -3.95 -0.38 13.32
C LEU A 124 -4.39 -1.81 13.67
N PRO A 125 -5.67 -2.06 13.94
CA PRO A 125 -6.22 -3.41 14.07
C PRO A 125 -5.93 -4.26 12.83
N SER A 126 -5.63 -5.54 13.02
CA SER A 126 -5.23 -6.46 11.94
C SER A 126 -6.37 -6.83 10.98
N ASP A 127 -7.61 -6.61 11.39
CA ASP A 127 -8.82 -6.77 10.60
C ASP A 127 -9.21 -5.51 9.81
N GLU A 128 -8.58 -4.37 10.10
CA GLU A 128 -8.78 -3.12 9.34
C GLU A 128 -8.48 -3.35 7.84
N VAL A 129 -9.44 -2.93 7.00
CA VAL A 129 -9.36 -3.10 5.54
C VAL A 129 -8.71 -1.86 4.94
N VAL A 130 -7.50 -2.02 4.43
CA VAL A 130 -6.71 -0.92 3.85
C VAL A 130 -6.58 -1.06 2.34
N TRP A 131 -6.15 0.01 1.69
CA TRP A 131 -5.79 -0.02 0.29
C TRP A 131 -4.35 -0.53 0.13
N VAL A 132 -4.16 -1.50 -0.77
CA VAL A 132 -2.87 -2.09 -1.12
C VAL A 132 -2.69 -2.09 -2.63
N ASN A 133 -1.45 -2.03 -3.13
CA ASN A 133 -1.22 -2.10 -4.57
C ASN A 133 -1.81 -3.40 -5.13
N ASN A 134 -2.35 -3.34 -6.34
CA ASN A 134 -2.98 -4.41 -7.10
C ASN A 134 -1.92 -5.40 -7.66
N ILE A 135 -1.02 -5.86 -6.80
CA ILE A 135 0.03 -6.82 -7.09
C ILE A 135 -0.20 -8.08 -6.28
N ARG A 136 -0.29 -9.19 -7.00
CA ARG A 136 -0.33 -10.54 -6.45
C ARG A 136 1.10 -11.06 -6.32
N CYS A 137 1.43 -11.56 -5.13
CA CYS A 137 2.72 -12.20 -4.90
C CYS A 137 2.75 -13.57 -5.59
N THR A 138 3.66 -13.77 -6.54
CA THR A 138 3.93 -15.08 -7.14
C THR A 138 5.42 -15.40 -7.01
N LYS A 139 5.72 -16.70 -6.91
CA LYS A 139 7.09 -17.18 -6.73
C LYS A 139 7.92 -16.83 -7.98
N HIS A 140 9.08 -16.19 -7.78
CA HIS A 140 10.05 -15.86 -8.83
C HIS A 140 9.56 -14.95 -9.97
N SER A 141 8.44 -14.23 -9.81
CA SER A 141 7.96 -13.35 -10.87
C SER A 141 8.50 -11.93 -10.73
N PRO A 142 8.90 -11.27 -11.82
CA PRO A 142 9.19 -9.84 -11.79
C PRO A 142 7.94 -9.07 -11.33
N LEU A 143 8.16 -8.11 -10.44
CA LEU A 143 7.15 -7.17 -9.95
C LEU A 143 6.34 -6.59 -11.12
N GLY A 144 5.02 -6.62 -11.01
CA GLY A 144 4.11 -5.94 -11.96
C GLY A 144 3.43 -6.83 -13.01
N THR A 145 3.76 -8.12 -13.12
CA THR A 145 3.13 -9.02 -14.11
C THR A 145 1.85 -9.70 -13.59
N HIS A 146 1.71 -9.92 -12.29
CA HIS A 146 0.54 -10.58 -11.72
C HIS A 146 -0.26 -9.63 -10.84
N ARG A 147 -1.49 -9.38 -11.26
CA ARG A 147 -2.44 -8.48 -10.59
C ARG A 147 -3.49 -9.31 -9.87
N TYR A 148 -4.10 -8.73 -8.84
CA TYR A 148 -5.34 -9.30 -8.30
C TYR A 148 -6.51 -9.06 -9.24
N VAL A 149 -6.57 -7.87 -9.85
CA VAL A 149 -7.57 -7.48 -10.85
C VAL A 149 -6.86 -7.15 -12.15
N ASN A 150 -7.21 -7.82 -13.25
CA ASN A 150 -6.47 -7.66 -14.51
C ASN A 150 -7.02 -6.54 -15.41
N HIS A 151 -8.34 -6.50 -15.62
CA HIS A 151 -9.00 -5.57 -16.53
C HIS A 151 -10.16 -4.82 -15.87
N ILE A 152 -10.39 -3.58 -16.33
CA ILE A 152 -11.67 -2.88 -16.16
C ILE A 152 -12.47 -3.01 -17.45
N THR A 153 -13.75 -3.36 -17.35
CA THR A 153 -14.68 -3.36 -18.48
C THR A 153 -15.67 -2.21 -18.41
N ALA A 154 -15.99 -1.66 -19.57
CA ALA A 154 -17.11 -0.74 -19.74
C ALA A 154 -17.91 -1.13 -20.98
N LYS A 155 -19.23 -1.06 -20.85
CA LYS A 155 -20.16 -1.29 -21.94
C LYS A 155 -20.46 0.04 -22.62
N TYR A 156 -20.43 0.03 -23.94
CA TYR A 156 -20.71 1.18 -24.78
C TYR A 156 -21.74 0.79 -25.82
N ILE A 157 -22.60 1.72 -26.20
CA ILE A 157 -23.47 1.57 -27.36
C ILE A 157 -22.71 2.14 -28.54
N ASN A 158 -22.48 1.32 -29.56
CA ASN A 158 -21.90 1.78 -30.80
C ASN A 158 -22.88 2.76 -31.47
N PRO A 159 -22.49 4.02 -31.70
CA PRO A 159 -23.38 5.03 -32.27
C PRO A 159 -23.84 4.71 -33.69
N ASP A 160 -23.09 3.90 -34.45
CA ASP A 160 -23.34 3.65 -35.86
C ASP A 160 -24.38 2.54 -36.10
N ASN A 161 -24.42 1.53 -35.23
CA ASN A 161 -25.29 0.35 -35.39
C ASN A 161 -26.14 0.00 -34.17
N GLY A 162 -26.02 0.76 -33.07
CA GLY A 162 -26.77 0.54 -31.82
C GLY A 162 -26.35 -0.72 -31.04
N GLU A 163 -25.33 -1.45 -31.50
CA GLU A 163 -24.87 -2.66 -30.81
C GLU A 163 -24.12 -2.32 -29.53
N GLN A 164 -24.30 -3.14 -28.50
CA GLN A 164 -23.57 -2.99 -27.25
C GLN A 164 -22.20 -3.68 -27.36
N VAL A 165 -21.13 -2.91 -27.23
CA VAL A 165 -19.74 -3.39 -27.24
C VAL A 165 -19.15 -3.33 -25.82
N GLU A 166 -18.43 -4.38 -25.41
CA GLU A 166 -17.64 -4.38 -24.18
C GLU A 166 -16.19 -3.99 -24.52
N MET A 167 -15.72 -2.86 -23.98
CA MET A 167 -14.32 -2.45 -24.09
C MET A 167 -13.57 -2.76 -22.81
N PHE A 168 -12.30 -3.15 -22.94
CA PHE A 168 -11.41 -3.49 -21.85
C PHE A 168 -10.33 -2.43 -21.72
N LYS A 169 -10.05 -1.98 -20.49
CA LYS A 169 -8.89 -1.18 -20.15
C LYS A 169 -7.99 -2.00 -19.23
N GLU A 170 -6.74 -2.20 -19.65
CA GLU A 170 -5.74 -2.82 -18.79
C GLU A 170 -5.43 -1.94 -17.58
N LEU A 171 -5.23 -2.60 -16.44
CA LEU A 171 -4.79 -1.98 -15.20
C LEU A 171 -3.26 -1.98 -15.11
N THR A 172 -2.72 -0.98 -14.44
CA THR A 172 -1.29 -0.85 -14.14
C THR A 172 -1.06 -1.38 -12.73
N ALA A 173 -0.33 -2.50 -12.62
CA ALA A 173 -0.18 -3.26 -11.38
C ALA A 173 0.47 -2.44 -10.26
N ASP A 174 1.41 -1.58 -10.61
CA ASP A 174 2.27 -0.81 -9.72
C ASP A 174 1.61 0.42 -9.09
N ILE A 175 0.55 0.96 -9.71
CA ILE A 175 -0.10 2.18 -9.23
C ILE A 175 -1.58 1.98 -8.84
N ASP A 176 -2.27 0.96 -9.36
CA ASP A 176 -3.68 0.74 -9.05
C ASP A 176 -3.84 0.01 -7.68
N TRP A 177 -4.90 0.32 -6.94
CA TRP A 177 -5.15 -0.16 -5.58
C TRP A 177 -6.35 -1.10 -5.49
N VAL A 178 -6.28 -2.07 -4.60
CA VAL A 178 -7.39 -2.93 -4.17
C VAL A 178 -7.48 -2.91 -2.64
N LYS A 179 -8.60 -3.37 -2.08
CA LYS A 179 -8.78 -3.46 -0.63
C LYS A 179 -8.25 -4.80 -0.10
N MET A 180 -7.63 -4.79 1.07
CA MET A 180 -7.14 -6.00 1.73
C MET A 180 -7.13 -5.81 3.26
N PRO A 181 -7.59 -6.80 4.05
CA PRO A 181 -7.37 -6.78 5.50
C PRO A 181 -5.87 -6.73 5.84
N LEU A 182 -5.47 -5.93 6.82
CA LEU A 182 -4.05 -5.77 7.20
C LEU A 182 -3.37 -7.10 7.54
N SER A 183 -4.08 -8.03 8.19
CA SER A 183 -3.60 -9.38 8.48
C SER A 183 -3.24 -10.17 7.22
N LEU A 184 -3.99 -9.99 6.14
CA LEU A 184 -3.70 -10.60 4.85
C LEU A 184 -2.56 -9.87 4.13
N ALA A 185 -2.48 -8.54 4.25
CA ALA A 185 -1.36 -7.75 3.72
C ALA A 185 -0.02 -8.17 4.37
N VAL A 186 -0.01 -8.41 5.69
CA VAL A 186 1.15 -8.97 6.41
C VAL A 186 1.55 -10.33 5.86
N LYS A 187 0.58 -11.25 5.67
CA LYS A 187 0.84 -12.57 5.06
C LYS A 187 1.41 -12.44 3.64
N ARG A 188 0.93 -11.47 2.86
CA ARG A 188 1.44 -11.16 1.52
C ARG A 188 2.92 -10.77 1.59
N THR A 189 3.26 -9.87 2.51
CA THR A 189 4.64 -9.43 2.74
C THR A 189 5.55 -10.56 3.19
N ASP A 190 5.10 -11.40 4.12
CA ASP A 190 5.89 -12.56 4.60
C ASP A 190 6.12 -13.59 3.50
N LYS A 191 5.08 -13.92 2.73
CA LYS A 191 5.22 -14.82 1.58
C LYS A 191 6.23 -14.29 0.57
N HIS A 192 6.16 -12.99 0.25
CA HIS A 192 7.09 -12.37 -0.67
C HIS A 192 8.53 -12.39 -0.17
N LEU A 193 8.73 -12.13 1.13
CA LEU A 193 10.04 -12.21 1.77
C LEU A 193 10.62 -13.63 1.71
N ILE A 194 9.79 -14.66 1.94
CA ILE A 194 10.22 -16.06 1.83
C ILE A 194 10.64 -16.39 0.39
N ASP A 195 9.82 -16.00 -0.59
CA ASP A 195 10.04 -16.36 -1.99
C ASP A 195 11.19 -15.55 -2.64
N ASN A 196 11.43 -14.30 -2.20
CA ASN A 196 12.35 -13.36 -2.85
C ASN A 196 13.49 -12.83 -1.97
N LYS A 197 13.57 -13.23 -0.69
CA LYS A 197 14.60 -12.82 0.30
C LYS A 197 14.67 -11.31 0.61
N LYS A 198 13.77 -10.51 0.05
CA LYS A 198 13.58 -9.07 0.33
C LYS A 198 12.11 -8.71 0.24
N VAL A 199 11.73 -7.56 0.79
CA VAL A 199 10.39 -7.00 0.62
C VAL A 199 10.47 -5.81 -0.34
N ASP A 200 9.83 -5.96 -1.49
CA ASP A 200 9.71 -4.86 -2.44
C ASP A 200 8.68 -3.84 -1.97
N GLU A 201 8.90 -2.57 -2.34
CA GLU A 201 8.10 -1.43 -1.90
C GLU A 201 6.61 -1.70 -2.08
N GLN A 202 6.21 -1.99 -3.32
CA GLN A 202 4.83 -2.20 -3.76
C GLN A 202 4.10 -3.34 -3.03
N ILE A 203 4.84 -4.28 -2.43
CA ILE A 203 4.27 -5.39 -1.66
C ILE A 203 3.92 -4.96 -0.23
N SER A 204 4.70 -4.05 0.36
CA SER A 204 4.49 -3.53 1.72
C SER A 204 3.75 -2.20 1.73
N GLN A 205 3.66 -1.52 0.60
CA GLN A 205 3.01 -0.23 0.46
C GLN A 205 1.50 -0.38 0.63
N ILE A 206 0.94 0.54 1.41
CA ILE A 206 -0.48 0.71 1.64
C ILE A 206 -0.84 2.19 1.50
N TYR A 207 -2.09 2.46 1.19
CA TYR A 207 -2.66 3.79 1.25
C TYR A 207 -3.68 3.86 2.39
N LEU A 208 -3.46 4.78 3.33
CA LEU A 208 -4.40 5.02 4.43
C LEU A 208 -5.22 6.27 4.13
N THR A 209 -6.53 6.13 4.23
CA THR A 209 -7.47 7.27 4.18
C THR A 209 -7.39 8.09 5.48
N LYS A 210 -7.91 9.31 5.45
CA LYS A 210 -8.03 10.20 6.62
C LYS A 210 -8.70 9.53 7.81
N GLU A 211 -9.80 8.81 7.56
CA GLU A 211 -10.49 8.07 8.61
C GLU A 211 -9.56 7.06 9.29
N GLN A 212 -8.75 6.35 8.51
CA GLN A 212 -7.80 5.36 9.01
C GLN A 212 -6.61 6.01 9.71
N ILE A 213 -6.15 7.16 9.22
CA ILE A 213 -5.11 7.97 9.89
C ILE A 213 -5.61 8.39 11.28
N ASN A 214 -6.87 8.83 11.40
CA ASN A 214 -7.45 9.24 12.68
C ASN A 214 -7.63 8.06 13.66
N LYS A 215 -7.67 6.82 13.18
CA LYS A 215 -7.70 5.59 13.99
C LYS A 215 -6.33 5.10 14.44
N LEU A 216 -5.23 5.72 13.99
CA LEU A 216 -3.88 5.26 14.29
C LEU A 216 -3.59 5.33 15.80
N ILE A 217 -3.23 4.19 16.37
CA ILE A 217 -2.79 4.10 17.76
C ILE A 217 -1.30 4.47 17.77
N SER A 218 -0.96 5.62 18.35
CA SER A 218 0.44 6.05 18.43
C SER A 218 1.19 5.24 19.49
N ASN A 219 2.50 5.06 19.28
CA ASN A 219 3.37 4.30 20.19
C ASN A 219 3.45 4.90 21.62
N LYS A 220 2.91 6.11 21.86
CA LYS A 220 2.84 6.75 23.19
C LYS A 220 1.72 6.20 24.08
N PHE A 221 0.75 5.46 23.53
CA PHE A 221 -0.45 5.00 24.25
C PHE A 221 -0.47 3.50 24.51
N ILE A 222 0.65 2.80 24.29
CA ILE A 222 0.75 1.35 24.49
C ILE A 222 1.62 1.13 25.73
N PHE A 223 0.98 1.07 26.90
CA PHE A 223 1.59 0.73 28.20
C PHE A 223 1.28 -0.71 28.53
#